data_AF-A0A930R414-F1
#
_entry.id   AF-A0A930R414-F1
#
_cell.length_a   1.000
_cell.length_b   1.000
_cell.length_c   1.000
_cell.angle_alpha   90.00
_cell.angle_beta   90.00
_cell.angle_gamma   90.00
#
_symmetry.space_group_name_H-M   'P 1'
#
loop_
_entity.id
_entity.type
_entity.pdbx_description
1 polymer ?
#
loop_
_entity_poly.entity_id
_entity_poly.type
_entity_poly.pdbx_seq_one_letter_code
_entity_poly.pdbx_strand_id
1 'polypeptide(L)'
;MREIKFRVWDPAEKQMCPVIVADFQDNQSKAFCRLPKSGAQEIFSADLMQYTGVKDKNGVEIYEGDIIRPQSGKYGTDFEIKWSPILC
;
A
#
# COMPACT_ATOMS: atom_id res chain seq x y z
N MET A 1 10.14 -16.30 -5.91
CA MET A 1 9.23 -15.32 -6.55
C MET A 1 8.53 -14.57 -5.44
N ARG A 2 8.55 -13.23 -5.45
CA ARG A 2 7.89 -12.42 -4.40
C ARG A 2 6.39 -12.29 -4.69
N GLU A 3 5.58 -12.20 -3.64
CA GLU A 3 4.15 -11.93 -3.79
C GLU A 3 3.91 -10.48 -4.22
N ILE A 4 3.02 -10.27 -5.18
CA ILE A 4 2.68 -8.94 -5.70
C ILE A 4 1.25 -8.59 -5.24
N LYS A 5 1.13 -7.61 -4.35
CA LYS A 5 -0.14 -7.06 -3.86
C LYS A 5 -0.11 -5.54 -3.88
N PHE A 6 -1.29 -4.95 -3.96
CA PHE A 6 -1.48 -3.51 -3.86
C PHE A 6 -2.64 -3.20 -2.93
N ARG A 7 -2.59 -2.02 -2.33
CA ARG A 7 -3.71 -1.42 -1.61
C ARG A 7 -3.86 0.05 -2.04
N VAL A 8 -5.05 0.60 -1.82
CA VAL A 8 -5.35 2.01 -2.10
C VAL A 8 -6.03 2.65 -0.90
N TRP A 9 -5.78 3.93 -0.68
CA TRP A 9 -6.49 4.72 0.31
C TRP A 9 -7.78 5.26 -0.29
N ASP A 10 -8.91 4.96 0.35
CA ASP A 10 -10.20 5.56 0.06
C ASP A 10 -10.40 6.77 1.00
N PRO A 11 -10.30 8.02 0.50
CA PRO A 11 -10.46 9.21 1.34
C PRO A 11 -11.92 9.48 1.74
N ALA A 12 -12.90 8.94 1.00
CA ALA A 12 -14.32 9.16 1.28
C ALA A 12 -14.74 8.38 2.52
N GLU A 13 -14.44 7.09 2.56
CA GLU A 13 -14.75 6.22 3.70
C GLU A 13 -13.60 6.14 4.72
N LYS A 14 -12.46 6.80 4.44
CA LYS A 14 -11.25 6.81 5.27
C LYS A 14 -10.78 5.40 5.63
N GLN A 15 -10.58 4.57 4.61
CA GLN A 15 -10.20 3.16 4.78
C GLN A 15 -9.15 2.71 3.76
N MET A 16 -8.36 1.71 4.11
CA MET A 16 -7.49 1.02 3.17
C MET A 16 -8.24 -0.09 2.46
N CYS A 17 -8.22 -0.07 1.13
CA CYS A 17 -8.90 -1.06 0.30
C CYS A 17 -7.88 -1.97 -0.39
N PRO A 18 -7.99 -3.30 -0.25
CA PRO A 18 -7.16 -4.23 -1.01
C PRO A 18 -7.55 -4.19 -2.48
N VAL A 19 -6.55 -4.13 -3.36
CA VAL A 19 -6.75 -4.15 -4.82
C VAL A 19 -6.91 -5.60 -5.27
N ILE A 20 -7.97 -5.86 -6.03
CA ILE A 20 -8.26 -7.17 -6.62
C ILE A 20 -7.68 -7.23 -8.03
N VAL A 21 -7.91 -6.18 -8.82
CA VAL A 21 -7.38 -6.02 -10.18
C VAL A 21 -6.82 -4.61 -10.31
N ALA A 22 -5.64 -4.49 -10.90
CA ALA A 22 -5.09 -3.21 -11.32
C ALA A 22 -4.98 -3.21 -12.85
N ASP A 23 -5.56 -2.21 -13.49
CA ASP A 23 -5.42 -1.95 -14.92
C ASP A 23 -4.51 -0.72 -15.10
N PHE A 24 -3.46 -0.88 -15.89
CA PHE A 24 -2.46 0.15 -16.16
C PHE A 24 -2.60 0.58 -17.62
N GLN A 25 -3.04 1.82 -17.83
CA GLN A 25 -3.18 2.40 -19.16
C GLN A 25 -2.43 3.74 -19.21
N ASP A 26 -1.57 3.88 -20.21
CA ASP A 26 -0.62 4.98 -20.37
C ASP A 26 0.23 5.19 -19.10
N ASN A 27 -0.09 6.23 -18.32
CA ASN A 27 0.57 6.59 -17.06
C ASN A 27 -0.45 6.71 -15.91
N GLN A 28 -1.62 6.07 -16.06
CA GLN A 28 -2.68 6.02 -15.07
C GLN A 28 -2.94 4.58 -14.66
N SER A 29 -3.35 4.39 -13.41
CA SER A 29 -3.79 3.10 -12.91
C SER A 29 -5.22 3.18 -12.43
N LYS A 30 -6.03 2.18 -12.78
CA LYS A 30 -7.36 1.95 -12.24
C LYS A 30 -7.32 0.73 -11.33
N ALA A 31 -7.71 0.92 -10.09
CA ALA A 31 -7.70 -0.12 -9.07
C ALA A 31 -9.13 -0.58 -8.77
N PHE A 32 -9.44 -1.80 -9.13
CA PHE A 32 -10.69 -2.45 -8.76
C PHE A 32 -10.55 -3.02 -7.35
N CYS A 33 -11.32 -2.49 -6.41
CA CYS A 33 -11.23 -2.83 -5.01
C CYS A 33 -12.57 -3.31 -4.47
N ARG A 34 -12.53 -4.17 -3.44
CA ARG A 34 -13.70 -4.44 -2.60
C ARG A 34 -13.58 -3.62 -1.33
N LEU A 35 -14.57 -2.77 -1.06
CA LEU A 35 -14.62 -1.94 0.14
C LEU A 35 -14.79 -2.84 1.38
N PRO A 36 -13.89 -2.76 2.38
CA PRO A 36 -14.00 -3.57 3.60
C PRO A 36 -15.30 -3.37 4.37
N LYS A 37 -15.80 -2.13 4.47
CA LYS A 37 -17.00 -1.80 5.26
C LYS A 37 -18.30 -2.26 4.62
N SER A 38 -18.50 -1.96 3.33
CA SER A 38 -19.76 -2.19 2.63
C SER A 38 -19.78 -3.48 1.81
N GLY A 39 -18.62 -4.06 1.51
CA GLY A 39 -18.49 -5.18 0.57
C GLY A 39 -18.72 -4.81 -0.89
N ALA A 40 -19.04 -3.54 -1.18
CA ALA A 40 -19.23 -3.03 -2.54
C ALA A 40 -17.92 -3.10 -3.34
N GLN A 41 -18.05 -3.18 -4.66
CA GLN A 41 -16.92 -3.11 -5.58
C GLN A 41 -16.86 -1.73 -6.21
N GLU A 42 -15.70 -1.10 -6.12
CA GLU A 42 -15.47 0.24 -6.65
C GLU A 42 -14.16 0.31 -7.42
N ILE A 43 -14.09 1.31 -8.31
CA ILE A 43 -12.93 1.58 -9.15
C ILE A 43 -12.30 2.87 -8.64
N PHE A 44 -11.04 2.79 -8.20
CA PHE A 44 -10.27 3.93 -7.77
C PHE A 44 -9.28 4.37 -8.85
N SER A 45 -9.18 5.68 -9.04
CA SER A 45 -8.05 6.32 -9.72
C SER A 45 -7.24 7.04 -8.65
N ALA A 46 -6.31 6.33 -8.03
CA ALA A 46 -5.51 6.81 -6.91
C ALA A 46 -4.14 6.12 -6.88
N ASP A 47 -3.24 6.67 -6.07
CA ASP A 47 -1.89 6.14 -5.93
C ASP A 47 -1.93 4.74 -5.30
N LEU A 48 -1.36 3.77 -6.03
CA LEU A 48 -1.21 2.41 -5.55
C LEU A 48 -0.06 2.34 -4.55
N MET A 49 -0.29 1.67 -3.43
CA MET A 49 0.76 1.32 -2.47
C MET A 49 1.12 -0.16 -2.64
N GLN A 50 2.33 -0.44 -3.09
CA GLN A 50 2.77 -1.82 -3.33
C GLN A 50 3.27 -2.50 -2.04
N TYR A 51 2.96 -3.78 -1.89
CA TYR A 51 3.53 -4.63 -0.84
C TYR A 51 5.04 -4.82 -1.02
N THR A 52 5.80 -4.67 0.06
CA THR A 52 7.26 -4.81 0.04
C THR A 52 7.75 -6.26 -0.07
N GLY A 53 6.90 -7.24 0.27
CA GLY A 53 7.32 -8.65 0.38
C GLY A 53 7.75 -9.07 1.79
N VAL A 54 7.73 -8.15 2.77
CA VAL A 54 8.14 -8.44 4.16
C VAL A 54 7.08 -8.03 5.17
N LYS A 55 7.20 -8.53 6.40
CA LYS A 55 6.30 -8.23 7.52
C LYS A 55 7.08 -7.56 8.65
N ASP A 56 6.41 -6.72 9.42
CA ASP A 56 6.97 -6.13 10.64
C ASP A 56 7.10 -7.19 11.75
N LYS A 57 7.61 -6.76 12.92
CA LYS A 57 7.77 -7.61 14.10
C LYS A 57 6.46 -8.22 14.63
N ASN A 58 5.31 -7.65 14.28
CA ASN A 58 3.98 -8.10 14.68
C ASN A 58 3.31 -8.97 13.60
N GLY A 59 4.02 -9.28 12.50
CA GLY A 59 3.49 -10.05 11.39
C GLY A 59 2.57 -9.24 10.46
N VAL A 60 2.56 -7.91 10.57
CA VAL A 60 1.80 -7.01 9.69
C VAL A 60 2.61 -6.77 8.43
N GLU A 61 1.99 -6.96 7.27
CA GLU A 61 2.60 -6.69 5.97
C GLU A 61 2.95 -5.20 5.82
N ILE A 62 4.16 -4.91 5.33
CA ILE A 62 4.64 -3.54 5.12
C ILE A 62 4.45 -3.16 3.65
N TYR A 63 3.82 -2.02 3.42
CA TYR A 63 3.55 -1.45 2.10
C TYR A 63 4.31 -0.13 1.91
N GLU A 64 4.42 0.30 0.67
CA GLU A 64 4.82 1.67 0.35
C GLU A 64 3.91 2.69 1.05
N GLY A 65 4.51 3.78 1.54
CA GLY A 65 3.84 4.82 2.33
C GLY A 65 3.63 4.48 3.81
N ASP A 66 3.91 3.24 4.26
CA ASP A 66 3.86 2.92 5.69
C ASP A 66 4.94 3.68 6.47
N ILE A 67 4.61 4.05 7.71
CA ILE A 67 5.53 4.68 8.65
C ILE A 67 6.01 3.62 9.64
N ILE A 68 7.32 3.41 9.70
CA ILE A 68 7.97 2.46 10.62
C ILE A 68 8.82 3.20 11.65
N ARG A 69 8.85 2.66 12.88
CA ARG A 69 9.71 3.14 13.95
C ARG A 69 10.61 2.00 14.45
N PRO A 70 11.92 2.01 14.13
CA PRO A 70 12.84 0.99 14.62
C PRO A 70 13.04 1.13 16.14
N GLN A 71 13.15 -0.01 16.83
CA GLN A 71 13.38 -0.04 18.27
C GLN A 71 14.81 0.38 18.67
N SER A 72 15.75 0.43 17.73
CA SER A 72 17.19 0.60 17.99
C SER A 72 17.66 2.05 18.08
N GLY A 73 16.79 3.04 17.83
CA GLY A 73 17.14 4.46 17.94
C GLY A 73 16.94 5.02 19.34
N LYS A 74 17.94 5.73 19.89
CA LYS A 74 17.80 6.53 21.13
C LYS A 74 16.75 7.65 21.04
N TYR A 75 16.19 7.88 19.84
CA TYR A 75 15.12 8.82 19.55
C TYR A 75 14.14 8.13 18.59
N GLY A 76 12.83 8.27 18.86
CA GLY A 76 11.76 7.67 18.06
C GLY A 76 11.60 8.36 16.70
N THR A 77 12.58 8.18 15.81
CA THR A 77 12.51 8.67 14.44
C THR A 77 11.59 7.76 13.63
N ASP A 78 10.65 8.38 12.94
CA ASP A 78 9.73 7.72 12.03
C ASP A 78 10.30 7.73 10.62
N PHE A 79 10.20 6.59 9.92
CA PHE A 79 10.66 6.42 8.55
C PHE A 79 9.48 6.05 7.65
N GLU A 80 9.37 6.70 6.50
CA GLU A 80 8.39 6.37 5.47
C GLU A 80 9.00 5.40 4.45
N ILE A 81 8.27 4.35 4.10
CA ILE A 81 8.70 3.37 3.10
C ILE A 81 8.46 3.90 1.68
N LYS A 82 9.49 3.93 0.84
CA LYS A 82 9.43 4.33 -0.57
C LYS A 82 10.23 3.40 -1.45
N TRP A 83 9.78 3.19 -2.69
CA TRP A 83 10.65 2.59 -3.71
C TRP A 83 11.71 3.59 -4.17
N SER A 84 12.96 3.14 -4.27
CA SER A 84 14.03 3.97 -4.77
C SER A 84 13.88 4.13 -6.29
N PRO A 85 13.78 5.36 -6.83
CA PRO A 85 13.71 5.58 -8.26
C PRO A 85 15.04 5.30 -8.97
N ILE A 86 16.14 5.13 -8.22
CA ILE A 86 17.50 4.94 -8.75
C ILE A 86 17.82 3.45 -8.96
N LEU A 87 17.07 2.56 -8.30
CA LEU A 87 17.32 1.12 -8.32
C LEU A 87 16.34 0.36 -9.24
N CYS A 88 15.52 1.09 -10.00
CA CYS A 88 14.56 0.58 -10.97
C CYS A 88 15.03 0.87 -12.40
#